data_AF-A0A5P1FT84-F1
#
_entry.id   AF-A0A5P1FT84-F1
#
_cell.length_a   1.000
_cell.length_b   1.000
_cell.length_c   1.000
_cell.angle_alpha   90.00
_cell.angle_beta   90.00
_cell.angle_gamma   90.00
#
_symmetry.space_group_name_H-M   'P 1'
#
loop_
_entity.id
_entity.type
_entity.pdbx_description
1 polymer ?
#
loop_
_entity_poly.entity_id
_entity_poly.type
_entity_poly.pdbx_seq_one_letter_code
_entity_poly.pdbx_strand_id
1 'polypeptide(L)'
;MTLTTAGEQMPCRLTKFEENFKFKEYKSPKFGEGLGAFVKDLKESYPSIEHVYVWHALCGYWGGLRPKTVGLPEARLIRPRLSPGLEKTMQDLAVDKIVSNGVGLVEPTKAHELYEGLHSHLEKAGIDGVKVDVIQILEMVSEEYGGRVELAKAYYKGLTESVRKHFKGNGVIASMEHCNDFMFLGTEAISLGRVGDDFWCTDPAGDRNGTFWLQGMPHHGALPPTHSLCDVQASPLPDCGHVPSPPHPCAHFHAASRAYLGGPVYGFSDSSAITTSSC
;
A
#
# COMPACT_ATOMS: atom_id res chain seq x y z
N MET A 1 -17.80 -9.41 18.15
CA MET A 1 -17.24 -8.88 16.90
C MET A 1 -16.19 -9.86 16.43
N THR A 2 -16.45 -10.56 15.33
CA THR A 2 -15.56 -11.58 14.79
C THR A 2 -14.38 -10.89 14.13
N LEU A 3 -13.18 -11.09 14.65
CA LEU A 3 -11.94 -10.64 14.03
C LEU A 3 -11.78 -11.39 12.70
N THR A 4 -11.85 -10.68 11.57
CA THR A 4 -11.61 -11.25 10.25
C THR A 4 -10.15 -11.65 10.06
N THR A 5 -9.94 -12.83 9.49
CA THR A 5 -8.64 -13.43 9.21
C THR A 5 -7.90 -12.64 8.12
N ALA A 6 -6.57 -12.70 8.06
CA ALA A 6 -5.82 -12.16 6.92
C ALA A 6 -6.36 -12.76 5.60
N GLY A 7 -6.66 -11.92 4.61
CA GLY A 7 -7.38 -12.31 3.38
C GLY A 7 -8.90 -12.10 3.41
N GLU A 8 -9.56 -12.26 4.56
CA GLU A 8 -11.00 -11.91 4.71
C GLU A 8 -11.24 -10.41 4.85
N GLN A 9 -10.17 -9.64 5.12
CA GLN A 9 -10.20 -8.18 5.26
C GLN A 9 -10.21 -7.44 3.89
N MET A 10 -9.86 -8.12 2.79
CA MET A 10 -9.72 -7.49 1.47
C MET A 10 -11.00 -6.83 0.89
N PRO A 11 -12.24 -7.23 1.20
CA PRO A 11 -13.41 -6.51 0.67
C PRO A 11 -13.92 -5.40 1.59
N CYS A 12 -13.28 -5.16 2.74
CA CYS A 12 -13.75 -4.15 3.68
C CYS A 12 -13.62 -2.73 3.13
N ARG A 13 -14.45 -1.83 3.66
CA ARG A 13 -14.45 -0.42 3.27
C ARG A 13 -14.18 0.45 4.48
N LEU A 14 -13.37 1.49 4.30
CA LEU A 14 -13.07 2.44 5.34
C LEU A 14 -14.36 3.12 5.80
N THR A 15 -14.60 3.12 7.11
CA THR A 15 -15.79 3.72 7.73
C THR A 15 -15.52 4.98 8.51
N LYS A 16 -14.26 5.24 8.85
CA LYS A 16 -13.80 6.43 9.55
C LYS A 16 -12.28 6.52 9.44
N PHE A 17 -11.69 7.70 9.62
CA PHE A 17 -10.23 7.86 9.56
C PHE A 17 -9.55 7.33 10.82
N GLU A 18 -10.27 7.31 11.94
CA GLU A 18 -9.75 6.85 13.21
C GLU A 18 -9.53 5.34 13.22
N GLU A 19 -8.48 4.97 13.94
CA GLU A 19 -8.05 3.60 14.12
C GLU A 19 -9.12 2.72 14.78
N ASN A 20 -8.96 1.41 14.61
CA ASN A 20 -9.83 0.43 15.21
C ASN A 20 -9.60 0.31 16.72
N PHE A 21 -10.45 -0.49 17.35
CA PHE A 21 -10.48 -0.67 18.81
C PHE A 21 -9.11 -1.07 19.40
N LYS A 22 -8.25 -1.79 18.66
CA LYS A 22 -6.95 -2.25 19.17
C LYS A 22 -6.05 -1.08 19.58
N PHE A 23 -6.06 -0.01 18.80
CA PHE A 23 -5.24 1.17 19.04
C PHE A 23 -6.02 2.26 19.76
N LYS A 24 -7.33 2.39 19.48
CA LYS A 24 -8.18 3.35 20.18
C LYS A 24 -8.23 3.08 21.69
N GLU A 25 -8.24 1.81 22.09
CA GLU A 25 -8.28 1.40 23.50
C GLU A 25 -6.88 1.17 24.09
N TYR A 26 -5.81 1.44 23.33
CA TYR A 26 -4.46 1.38 23.87
C TYR A 26 -4.30 2.40 24.99
N LYS A 27 -3.76 1.97 26.13
CA LYS A 27 -3.51 2.82 27.29
C LYS A 27 -2.04 2.83 27.61
N SER A 28 -1.42 4.00 27.43
CA SER A 28 -0.07 4.27 27.89
C SER A 28 -0.09 4.57 29.39
N PRO A 29 0.89 4.06 30.16
CA PRO A 29 1.11 4.49 31.54
C PRO A 29 1.47 5.97 31.68
N LYS A 30 1.91 6.64 30.61
CA LYS A 30 2.46 8.01 30.63
C LYS A 30 1.76 9.00 29.69
N PHE A 31 1.36 8.55 28.50
CA PHE A 31 0.95 9.43 27.41
C PHE A 31 -0.55 9.44 27.10
N GLY A 32 -1.36 8.83 27.96
CA GLY A 32 -2.81 8.76 27.81
C GLY A 32 -3.27 7.54 27.00
N GLU A 33 -4.23 7.72 26.10
CA GLU A 33 -4.83 6.64 25.31
C GLU A 33 -4.77 6.90 23.80
N GLY A 34 -4.97 5.85 22.99
CA GLY A 34 -5.07 5.93 21.54
C GLY A 34 -3.76 5.64 20.78
N LEU A 35 -3.82 5.72 19.45
CA LEU A 35 -2.67 5.47 18.57
C LEU A 35 -1.48 6.40 18.87
N GLY A 36 -1.75 7.68 19.17
CA GLY A 36 -0.69 8.63 19.49
C GLY A 36 0.06 8.29 20.78
N ALA A 37 -0.62 7.71 21.77
CA ALA A 37 0.01 7.22 22.99
C ALA A 37 0.89 5.99 22.69
N PHE A 38 0.41 5.08 21.85
CA PHE A 38 1.18 3.91 21.38
C PHE A 38 2.47 4.30 20.66
N VAL A 39 2.40 5.25 19.72
CA VAL A 39 3.57 5.71 18.96
C VAL A 39 4.62 6.34 19.89
N LYS A 40 4.19 7.09 20.90
CA LYS A 40 5.09 7.67 21.91
C LYS A 40 5.76 6.62 22.76
N ASP A 41 5.00 5.65 23.29
CA ASP A 41 5.55 4.54 24.06
C ASP A 41 6.54 3.71 23.22
N LEU A 42 6.23 3.49 21.94
CA LEU A 42 7.11 2.77 21.00
C LEU A 42 8.45 3.49 20.83
N LYS A 43 8.42 4.80 20.54
CA LYS A 43 9.64 5.61 20.35
C LYS A 43 10.43 5.78 21.65
N GLU A 44 9.77 5.86 22.82
CA GLU A 44 10.45 5.92 24.12
C GLU A 44 11.10 4.58 24.49
N SER A 45 10.42 3.46 24.24
CA SER A 45 10.91 2.12 24.56
C SER A 45 12.04 1.67 23.63
N TYR A 46 12.02 2.13 22.38
CA TYR A 46 13.01 1.78 21.37
C TYR A 46 13.57 3.05 20.71
N PRO A 47 14.55 3.71 21.35
CA PRO A 47 15.10 4.97 20.84
C PRO A 47 15.75 4.89 19.45
N SER A 48 16.05 3.68 18.98
CA SER A 48 16.55 3.43 17.62
C SER A 48 15.46 3.49 16.54
N ILE A 49 14.18 3.54 16.91
CA ILE A 49 13.08 3.70 15.96
C ILE A 49 12.93 5.19 15.65
N GLU A 50 13.46 5.60 14.51
CA GLU A 50 13.40 7.00 14.05
C GLU A 50 12.06 7.34 13.40
N HIS A 51 11.48 6.38 12.67
CA HIS A 51 10.27 6.58 11.89
C HIS A 51 9.25 5.46 12.06
N VAL A 52 7.97 5.84 12.09
CA VAL A 52 6.82 4.92 12.12
C VAL A 52 5.95 5.20 10.91
N TYR A 53 5.74 4.16 10.09
CA TYR A 53 4.93 4.23 8.86
C TYR A 53 3.64 3.42 9.02
N VAL A 54 2.56 3.86 8.37
CA VAL A 54 1.26 3.16 8.35
C VAL A 54 0.86 2.81 6.92
N TRP A 55 0.33 1.61 6.73
CA TRP A 55 -0.19 1.15 5.46
C TRP A 55 -1.64 1.63 5.22
N HIS A 56 -1.97 2.03 4.00
CA HIS A 56 -3.36 2.18 3.54
C HIS A 56 -3.47 1.91 2.03
N ALA A 57 -4.67 1.59 1.54
CA ALA A 57 -4.90 1.48 0.09
C ALA A 57 -5.06 2.88 -0.53
N LEU A 58 -4.77 3.03 -1.83
CA LEU A 58 -4.90 4.31 -2.53
C LEU A 58 -6.30 4.92 -2.39
N CYS A 59 -7.35 4.09 -2.43
CA CYS A 59 -8.74 4.48 -2.25
C CYS A 59 -9.23 4.42 -0.79
N GLY A 60 -8.32 4.44 0.18
CA GLY A 60 -8.61 4.35 1.62
C GLY A 60 -8.32 2.96 2.19
N TYR A 61 -9.22 2.01 1.97
CA TYR A 61 -8.98 0.58 2.25
C TYR A 61 -9.18 -0.25 0.98
N TRP A 62 -8.93 -1.56 1.03
CA TRP A 62 -8.99 -2.43 -0.15
C TRP A 62 -10.30 -2.27 -0.96
N GLY A 63 -11.46 -2.22 -0.30
CA GLY A 63 -12.77 -2.00 -0.93
C GLY A 63 -13.16 -0.53 -1.11
N GLY A 64 -12.25 0.41 -0.90
CA GLY A 64 -12.51 1.85 -0.92
C GLY A 64 -13.16 2.40 0.35
N LEU A 65 -13.91 3.49 0.21
CA LEU A 65 -14.69 4.11 1.28
C LEU A 65 -16.12 3.57 1.33
N ARG A 66 -16.70 3.44 2.53
CA ARG A 66 -18.11 3.05 2.64
C ARG A 66 -19.00 4.20 2.16
N PRO A 67 -19.86 4.00 1.14
CA PRO A 67 -20.77 5.05 0.67
C PRO A 67 -21.69 5.57 1.78
N LYS A 68 -22.09 6.84 1.67
CA LYS A 68 -23.04 7.50 2.60
C LYS A 68 -22.59 7.48 4.07
N THR A 69 -21.29 7.53 4.32
CA THR A 69 -20.73 7.55 5.67
C THR A 69 -20.46 8.98 6.12
N VAL A 70 -20.99 9.35 7.28
CA VAL A 70 -20.78 10.69 7.87
C VAL A 70 -19.31 10.86 8.25
N GLY A 71 -18.73 12.01 7.93
CA GLY A 71 -17.33 12.32 8.25
C GLY A 71 -16.30 11.81 7.25
N LEU A 72 -16.74 11.11 6.21
CA LEU A 72 -15.90 10.71 5.08
C LEU A 72 -16.36 11.42 3.79
N PRO A 73 -15.44 11.65 2.83
CA PRO A 73 -15.81 12.12 1.51
C PRO A 73 -16.82 11.20 0.84
N GLU A 74 -17.64 11.79 -0.03
CA GLU A 74 -18.65 11.05 -0.77
C GLU A 74 -18.00 10.02 -1.71
N ALA A 75 -18.39 8.76 -1.52
CA ALA A 75 -17.91 7.64 -2.32
C ALA A 75 -19.04 6.95 -3.05
N ARG A 76 -18.79 6.60 -4.32
CA ARG A 76 -19.69 5.85 -5.18
C ARG A 76 -19.22 4.41 -5.30
N LEU A 77 -20.14 3.46 -5.15
CA LEU A 77 -19.82 2.05 -5.32
C LEU A 77 -19.71 1.72 -6.80
N ILE A 78 -18.52 1.33 -7.23
CA ILE A 78 -18.22 0.91 -8.60
C ILE A 78 -17.93 -0.58 -8.60
N ARG A 79 -18.53 -1.32 -9.52
CA ARG A 79 -18.24 -2.73 -9.72
C ARG A 79 -17.32 -2.89 -10.93
N PRO A 80 -16.04 -3.25 -10.71
CA PRO A 80 -15.12 -3.53 -11.79
C PRO A 80 -15.65 -4.60 -12.73
N ARG A 81 -15.30 -4.47 -14.01
CA ARG A 81 -15.47 -5.52 -15.01
C ARG A 81 -14.11 -5.92 -15.51
N LEU A 82 -13.83 -7.22 -15.48
CA LEU A 82 -12.58 -7.75 -16.01
C LEU A 82 -12.62 -7.69 -17.54
N SER A 83 -11.47 -7.45 -18.14
CA SER A 83 -11.33 -7.56 -19.59
C SER A 83 -11.25 -9.04 -20.00
N PRO A 84 -11.65 -9.41 -21.22
CA PRO A 84 -11.53 -10.80 -21.70
C PRO A 84 -10.10 -11.36 -21.68
N GLY A 85 -9.09 -10.48 -21.66
CA GLY A 85 -7.69 -10.87 -21.48
C GLY A 85 -7.36 -11.21 -20.03
N LEU A 86 -7.81 -10.37 -19.09
CA LEU A 86 -7.60 -10.57 -17.66
C LEU A 86 -8.38 -11.78 -17.13
N GLU A 87 -9.56 -12.08 -17.68
CA GLU A 87 -10.31 -13.31 -17.35
C GLU A 87 -9.56 -14.60 -17.70
N LYS A 88 -8.56 -14.52 -18.58
CA LYS A 88 -7.73 -15.67 -18.99
C LYS A 88 -6.42 -15.79 -18.21
N THR A 89 -6.13 -14.85 -17.31
CA THR A 89 -4.94 -14.93 -16.46
C THR A 89 -5.21 -15.83 -15.24
N MET A 90 -4.21 -15.97 -14.37
CA MET A 90 -4.39 -16.71 -13.12
C MET A 90 -5.52 -16.14 -12.26
N GLN A 91 -6.23 -17.02 -11.55
CA GLN A 91 -7.19 -16.59 -10.54
C GLN A 91 -6.45 -15.93 -9.38
N ASP A 92 -6.97 -14.78 -8.96
CA ASP A 92 -6.45 -14.02 -7.85
C ASP A 92 -7.57 -13.70 -6.87
N LEU A 93 -7.37 -14.07 -5.60
CA LEU A 93 -8.37 -13.91 -4.56
C LEU A 93 -8.73 -12.44 -4.33
N ALA A 94 -7.76 -11.53 -4.40
CA ALA A 94 -8.00 -10.11 -4.18
C ALA A 94 -8.83 -9.53 -5.32
N VAL A 95 -8.52 -9.88 -6.57
CA VAL A 95 -9.30 -9.49 -7.75
C VAL A 95 -10.73 -10.02 -7.66
N ASP A 96 -10.92 -11.30 -7.33
CA ASP A 96 -12.25 -11.89 -7.19
C ASP A 96 -13.09 -11.19 -6.11
N LYS A 97 -12.47 -10.82 -4.99
CA LYS A 97 -13.12 -10.06 -3.91
C LYS A 97 -13.46 -8.63 -4.35
N ILE A 98 -12.58 -7.97 -5.08
CA ILE A 98 -12.81 -6.62 -5.62
C ILE A 98 -13.96 -6.62 -6.62
N VAL A 99 -13.98 -7.57 -7.56
CA VAL A 99 -15.04 -7.68 -8.59
C VAL A 99 -16.39 -8.00 -7.94
N SER A 100 -16.43 -8.96 -7.01
CA SER A 100 -17.67 -9.37 -6.35
C SER A 100 -18.26 -8.30 -5.43
N ASN A 101 -17.42 -7.56 -4.69
CA ASN A 101 -17.89 -6.59 -3.70
C ASN A 101 -18.02 -5.18 -4.26
N GLY A 102 -17.19 -4.81 -5.23
CA GLY A 102 -17.06 -3.45 -5.74
C GLY A 102 -16.26 -2.52 -4.81
N VAL A 103 -15.76 -1.43 -5.39
CA VAL A 103 -14.92 -0.43 -4.75
C VAL A 103 -15.72 0.83 -4.50
N GLY A 104 -15.70 1.34 -3.27
CA GLY A 104 -16.23 2.67 -2.95
C GLY A 104 -15.23 3.74 -3.34
N LEU A 105 -15.33 4.24 -4.57
CA LEU A 105 -14.44 5.25 -5.11
C LEU A 105 -14.91 6.65 -4.71
N VAL A 106 -14.01 7.47 -4.17
CA VAL A 106 -14.28 8.88 -3.91
C VAL A 106 -14.35 9.62 -5.24
N GLU A 107 -15.27 10.57 -5.36
CA GLU A 107 -15.33 11.42 -6.55
C GLU A 107 -13.97 12.08 -6.82
N PRO A 108 -13.42 12.06 -8.05
CA PRO A 108 -12.04 12.49 -8.32
C PRO A 108 -11.75 13.92 -7.85
N THR A 109 -12.74 14.81 -7.96
CA THR A 109 -12.65 16.21 -7.50
C THR A 109 -12.49 16.35 -5.99
N LYS A 110 -12.89 15.33 -5.23
CA LYS A 110 -12.82 15.25 -3.76
C LYS A 110 -11.74 14.28 -3.25
N ALA A 111 -10.92 13.70 -4.13
CA ALA A 111 -9.86 12.77 -3.71
C ALA A 111 -8.86 13.40 -2.71
N HIS A 112 -8.62 14.71 -2.81
CA HIS A 112 -7.80 15.45 -1.86
C HIS A 112 -8.35 15.42 -0.42
N GLU A 113 -9.68 15.43 -0.24
CA GLU A 113 -10.32 15.37 1.08
C GLU A 113 -10.06 14.03 1.78
N LEU A 114 -9.98 12.94 1.00
CA LEU A 114 -9.63 11.62 1.51
C LEU A 114 -8.22 11.62 2.12
N TYR A 115 -7.24 12.12 1.36
CA TYR A 115 -5.85 12.13 1.82
C TYR A 115 -5.63 13.13 2.94
N GLU A 116 -6.19 14.33 2.86
CA GLU A 116 -6.12 15.32 3.93
C GLU A 116 -6.69 14.77 5.24
N GLY A 117 -7.88 14.16 5.20
CA GLY A 117 -8.52 13.60 6.38
C GLY A 117 -7.71 12.46 7.00
N LEU A 118 -7.19 11.55 6.18
CA LEU A 118 -6.41 10.41 6.65
C LEU A 118 -5.02 10.84 7.15
N HIS A 119 -4.28 11.62 6.37
CA HIS A 119 -2.89 11.96 6.66
C HIS A 119 -2.77 12.97 7.80
N SER A 120 -3.69 13.94 7.89
CA SER A 120 -3.72 14.86 9.05
C SER A 120 -4.04 14.15 10.37
N HIS A 121 -4.87 13.10 10.35
CA HIS A 121 -5.12 12.26 11.53
C HIS A 121 -3.87 11.47 11.93
N LEU A 122 -3.21 10.84 10.95
CA LEU A 122 -1.99 10.07 11.19
C LEU A 122 -0.82 10.93 11.69
N GLU A 123 -0.60 12.11 11.10
CA GLU A 123 0.41 13.07 11.55
C GLU A 123 0.17 13.49 13.01
N LYS A 124 -1.09 13.78 13.39
CA LYS A 124 -1.44 14.10 14.79
C LYS A 124 -1.14 12.95 15.76
N ALA A 125 -1.24 11.71 15.29
CA ALA A 125 -0.85 10.52 16.05
C ALA A 125 0.67 10.28 16.08
N GLY A 126 1.49 11.12 15.44
CA GLY A 126 2.95 11.02 15.43
C GLY A 126 3.51 10.03 14.41
N ILE A 127 2.71 9.65 13.41
CA ILE A 127 3.14 8.83 12.26
C ILE A 127 3.99 9.70 11.31
N ASP A 128 5.10 9.13 10.84
CA ASP A 128 6.10 9.86 10.04
C ASP A 128 5.90 9.70 8.53
N GLY A 129 5.14 8.69 8.11
CA GLY A 129 4.87 8.42 6.70
C GLY A 129 3.88 7.30 6.46
N VAL A 130 3.62 7.01 5.19
CA VAL A 130 2.63 6.00 4.77
C VAL A 130 3.17 5.06 3.70
N LYS A 131 2.68 3.82 3.70
CA LYS A 131 2.78 2.91 2.55
C LYS A 131 1.44 2.86 1.85
N VAL A 132 1.39 3.33 0.61
CA VAL A 132 0.19 3.36 -0.22
C VAL A 132 0.19 2.16 -1.14
N ASP A 133 -0.87 1.37 -1.07
CA ASP A 133 -0.98 0.10 -1.77
C ASP A 133 -2.22 0.05 -2.67
N VAL A 134 -2.38 -1.03 -3.42
CA VAL A 134 -3.56 -1.24 -4.29
C VAL A 134 -3.70 -0.11 -5.31
N ILE A 135 -2.57 0.48 -5.75
CA ILE A 135 -2.54 1.66 -6.64
C ILE A 135 -3.18 1.34 -8.01
N GLN A 136 -2.92 0.15 -8.54
CA GLN A 136 -3.47 -0.30 -9.84
C GLN A 136 -5.00 -0.38 -9.88
N ILE A 137 -5.70 -0.28 -8.74
CA ILE A 137 -7.18 -0.32 -8.71
C ILE A 137 -7.82 0.74 -9.59
N LEU A 138 -7.15 1.87 -9.83
CA LEU A 138 -7.66 2.95 -10.68
C LEU A 138 -7.98 2.45 -12.09
N GLU A 139 -7.19 1.52 -12.64
CA GLU A 139 -7.45 0.94 -13.96
C GLU A 139 -8.83 0.27 -14.02
N MET A 140 -9.21 -0.45 -12.96
CA MET A 140 -10.46 -1.22 -12.85
C MET A 140 -11.71 -0.37 -12.63
N VAL A 141 -11.57 0.89 -12.21
CA VAL A 141 -12.70 1.76 -11.78
C VAL A 141 -12.80 3.07 -12.57
N SER A 142 -12.01 3.22 -13.63
CA SER A 142 -11.83 4.49 -14.35
C SER A 142 -12.79 4.76 -15.51
N GLU A 143 -13.61 3.78 -15.90
CA GLU A 143 -14.41 3.82 -17.13
C GLU A 143 -15.29 5.08 -17.24
N GLU A 144 -15.90 5.50 -16.12
CA GLU A 144 -16.80 6.66 -16.08
C GLU A 144 -16.10 8.00 -15.76
N TYR A 145 -14.76 8.01 -15.64
CA TYR A 145 -13.99 9.20 -15.20
C TYR A 145 -12.93 9.64 -16.22
N GLY A 146 -13.21 9.47 -17.51
CA GLY A 146 -12.25 9.83 -18.57
C GLY A 146 -11.12 8.83 -18.75
N GLY A 147 -11.27 7.61 -18.21
CA GLY A 147 -10.28 6.55 -18.27
C GLY A 147 -9.17 6.72 -17.21
N ARG A 148 -8.25 5.75 -17.19
CA ARG A 148 -7.26 5.61 -16.10
C ARG A 148 -6.41 6.87 -15.88
N VAL A 149 -6.08 7.58 -16.96
CA VAL A 149 -5.15 8.72 -16.93
C VAL A 149 -5.78 9.92 -16.21
N GLU A 150 -7.02 10.28 -16.55
CA GLU A 150 -7.70 11.42 -15.92
C GLU A 150 -8.02 11.14 -14.45
N LEU A 151 -8.43 9.90 -14.14
CA LEU A 151 -8.62 9.48 -12.75
C LEU A 151 -7.31 9.53 -11.95
N ALA A 152 -6.22 9.01 -12.53
CA ALA A 152 -4.89 9.00 -11.91
C ALA A 152 -4.37 10.41 -11.62
N LYS A 153 -4.55 11.37 -12.54
CA LYS A 153 -4.16 12.78 -12.31
C LYS A 153 -4.80 13.34 -11.05
N ALA A 154 -6.10 13.11 -10.86
CA ALA A 154 -6.82 13.62 -9.69
C ALA A 154 -6.34 12.97 -8.39
N TYR A 155 -6.18 11.64 -8.39
CA TYR A 155 -5.75 10.88 -7.22
C TYR A 155 -4.29 11.16 -6.84
N TYR A 156 -3.35 11.13 -7.79
CA TYR A 156 -1.95 11.45 -7.52
C TYR A 156 -1.75 12.89 -7.11
N LYS A 157 -2.49 13.85 -7.69
CA LYS A 157 -2.43 15.24 -7.25
C LYS A 157 -2.82 15.37 -5.78
N GLY A 158 -3.97 14.80 -5.38
CA GLY A 158 -4.42 14.83 -3.99
C GLY A 158 -3.44 14.13 -3.04
N LEU A 159 -2.89 12.98 -3.45
CA LEU A 159 -1.90 12.25 -2.66
C LEU A 159 -0.61 13.05 -2.48
N THR A 160 -0.06 13.60 -3.57
CA THR A 160 1.16 14.41 -3.57
C THR A 160 1.03 15.65 -2.70
N GLU A 161 -0.08 16.39 -2.82
CA GLU A 161 -0.34 17.58 -1.99
C GLU A 161 -0.40 17.22 -0.50
N SER A 162 -1.07 16.12 -0.16
CA SER A 162 -1.20 15.65 1.22
C SER A 162 0.14 15.18 1.81
N VAL A 163 0.92 14.38 1.07
CA VAL A 163 2.24 13.89 1.51
C VAL A 163 3.21 15.05 1.73
N ARG A 164 3.21 16.05 0.84
CA ARG A 164 4.02 17.27 1.01
C ARG A 164 3.68 18.02 2.28
N LYS A 165 2.39 18.08 2.62
CA LYS A 165 1.90 18.81 3.77
C LYS A 165 2.18 18.08 5.10
N HIS A 166 1.97 16.77 5.16
CA HIS A 166 1.95 16.02 6.42
C HIS A 166 3.19 15.14 6.66
N PHE A 167 3.92 14.76 5.60
CA PHE A 167 5.03 13.79 5.69
C PHE A 167 6.32 14.30 5.05
N LYS A 168 6.58 15.61 5.20
CA LYS A 168 7.83 16.28 4.79
C LYS A 168 8.21 16.09 3.31
N GLY A 169 7.25 15.76 2.45
CA GLY A 169 7.47 15.64 1.00
C GLY A 169 7.80 14.25 0.48
N ASN A 170 8.41 13.37 1.28
CA ASN A 170 8.85 12.03 0.80
C ASN A 170 8.51 10.87 1.73
N GLY A 171 7.76 11.09 2.81
CA GLY A 171 7.35 10.03 3.74
C GLY A 171 6.27 9.11 3.16
N VAL A 172 6.49 8.57 1.96
CA VAL A 172 5.55 7.72 1.24
C VAL A 172 6.28 6.62 0.47
N ILE A 173 5.73 5.40 0.54
CA ILE A 173 6.18 4.22 -0.21
C ILE A 173 5.01 3.74 -1.07
N ALA A 174 5.24 3.47 -2.35
CA ALA A 174 4.24 2.89 -3.25
C ALA A 174 4.31 1.36 -3.29
N SER A 175 3.16 0.75 -3.54
CA SER A 175 2.99 -0.68 -3.74
C SER A 175 1.86 -0.93 -4.75
N MET A 176 2.06 -1.95 -5.59
CA MET A 176 1.17 -2.29 -6.73
C MET A 176 1.04 -1.16 -7.77
N GLU A 177 2.14 -0.46 -8.04
CA GLU A 177 2.20 0.75 -8.85
C GLU A 177 2.78 0.55 -10.26
N HIS A 178 2.77 -0.69 -10.76
CA HIS A 178 3.35 -1.10 -12.03
C HIS A 178 2.55 -0.61 -13.27
N CYS A 179 2.35 0.69 -13.39
CA CYS A 179 1.75 1.34 -14.56
C CYS A 179 2.51 2.59 -14.98
N ASN A 180 2.39 2.95 -16.27
CA ASN A 180 3.03 4.15 -16.81
C ASN A 180 2.56 5.42 -16.11
N ASP A 181 1.29 5.47 -15.68
CA ASP A 181 0.70 6.64 -15.05
C ASP A 181 1.37 6.93 -13.69
N PHE A 182 1.78 5.89 -12.95
CA PHE A 182 2.60 6.07 -11.74
C PHE A 182 3.96 6.69 -12.06
N MET A 183 4.65 6.20 -13.10
CA MET A 183 5.98 6.73 -13.49
C MET A 183 5.95 8.21 -13.83
N PHE A 184 4.86 8.70 -14.44
CA PHE A 184 4.74 10.11 -14.83
C PHE A 184 4.09 11.01 -13.77
N LEU A 185 3.24 10.45 -12.88
CA LEU A 185 2.43 11.24 -11.95
C LEU A 185 2.73 10.93 -10.47
N GLY A 186 2.95 9.67 -10.11
CA GLY A 186 3.18 9.23 -8.74
C GLY A 186 4.59 9.53 -8.23
N THR A 187 5.59 9.47 -9.11
CA THR A 187 7.00 9.75 -8.79
C THR A 187 7.27 11.21 -8.41
N GLU A 188 6.29 12.11 -8.59
CA GLU A 188 6.38 13.51 -8.14
C GLU A 188 6.57 13.62 -6.60
N ALA A 189 5.94 12.73 -5.84
CA ALA A 189 6.07 12.67 -4.37
C ALA A 189 6.71 11.37 -3.88
N ILE A 190 6.63 10.30 -4.67
CA ILE A 190 6.97 8.96 -4.21
C ILE A 190 8.34 8.55 -4.75
N SER A 191 9.31 8.43 -3.86
CA SER A 191 10.69 8.04 -4.20
C SER A 191 11.01 6.58 -3.89
N LEU A 192 10.06 5.81 -3.33
CA LEU A 192 10.22 4.38 -3.02
C LEU A 192 9.03 3.61 -3.60
N GLY A 193 9.31 2.63 -4.45
CA GLY A 193 8.30 1.84 -5.14
C GLY A 193 8.63 0.35 -5.12
N ARG A 194 7.61 -0.49 -4.93
CA ARG A 194 7.76 -1.94 -4.92
C ARG A 194 8.11 -2.45 -6.32
N VAL A 195 9.14 -3.29 -6.41
CA VAL A 195 9.65 -3.80 -7.71
C VAL A 195 9.21 -5.22 -8.07
N GLY A 196 8.37 -5.84 -7.24
CA GLY A 196 7.86 -7.19 -7.49
C GLY A 196 6.59 -7.48 -6.71
N ASP A 197 6.00 -8.64 -6.98
CA ASP A 197 4.81 -9.11 -6.25
C ASP A 197 5.11 -9.40 -4.77
N ASP A 198 4.08 -9.62 -3.96
CA ASP A 198 4.21 -9.98 -2.55
C ASP A 198 5.20 -11.15 -2.36
N PHE A 199 6.03 -11.04 -1.32
CA PHE A 199 6.99 -12.09 -1.02
C PHE A 199 6.29 -13.28 -0.38
N TRP A 200 6.26 -14.42 -1.08
CA TRP A 200 5.76 -15.68 -0.56
C TRP A 200 6.90 -16.67 -0.35
N CYS A 201 6.88 -17.40 0.77
CA CYS A 201 7.87 -18.45 1.09
C CYS A 201 7.56 -19.79 0.41
N THR A 202 6.36 -19.94 -0.12
CA THR A 202 5.83 -21.21 -0.63
C THR A 202 5.33 -20.97 -2.04
N ASP A 203 5.86 -21.72 -2.99
CA ASP A 203 5.40 -21.69 -4.37
C ASP A 203 3.98 -22.26 -4.47
N PRO A 204 3.04 -21.58 -5.16
CA PRO A 204 1.67 -22.07 -5.34
C PRO A 204 1.58 -23.42 -6.07
N ALA A 205 2.58 -23.77 -6.88
CA ALA A 205 2.68 -25.04 -7.60
C ALA A 205 3.55 -26.09 -6.87
N GLY A 206 4.02 -25.80 -5.66
CA GLY A 206 4.83 -26.69 -4.83
C GLY A 206 6.30 -26.82 -5.27
N ASP A 207 6.77 -25.99 -6.21
CA ASP A 207 8.19 -25.94 -6.55
C ASP A 207 8.98 -25.31 -5.40
N ARG A 208 9.84 -26.11 -4.78
CA ARG A 208 10.69 -25.70 -3.66
C ARG A 208 11.64 -24.56 -4.01
N ASN A 209 11.90 -24.29 -5.29
CA ASN A 209 12.70 -23.18 -5.79
C ASN A 209 11.89 -22.13 -6.57
N GLY A 210 10.64 -22.42 -6.95
CA GLY A 210 9.83 -21.63 -7.87
C GLY A 210 9.54 -20.21 -7.37
N THR A 211 9.26 -20.08 -6.06
CA THR A 211 9.01 -18.79 -5.41
C THR A 211 10.20 -17.82 -5.48
N PHE A 212 11.43 -18.35 -5.58
CA PHE A 212 12.64 -17.52 -5.57
C PHE A 212 13.04 -17.03 -6.97
N TRP A 213 12.56 -17.67 -8.05
CA TRP A 213 12.82 -17.26 -9.43
C TRP A 213 12.01 -16.03 -9.86
N LEU A 214 10.72 -15.98 -9.49
CA LEU A 214 9.85 -14.82 -9.75
C LEU A 214 10.35 -13.54 -9.06
N GLN A 215 11.06 -13.69 -7.94
CA GLN A 215 11.60 -12.58 -7.15
C GLN A 215 13.08 -12.29 -7.41
N GLY A 216 13.76 -13.12 -8.22
CA GLY A 216 15.02 -12.79 -8.88
C GLY A 216 14.83 -11.89 -10.10
N MET A 217 13.59 -11.59 -10.49
CA MET A 217 13.29 -10.69 -11.60
C MET A 217 13.66 -9.21 -11.38
N PRO A 218 13.91 -8.67 -10.17
CA PRO A 218 14.63 -7.40 -10.07
C PRO A 218 16.09 -7.52 -10.55
N HIS A 219 16.71 -8.72 -10.54
CA HIS A 219 18.06 -8.94 -11.08
C HIS A 219 18.10 -9.13 -12.60
N HIS A 220 17.05 -9.70 -13.21
CA HIS A 220 16.94 -9.80 -14.68
C HIS A 220 16.12 -8.65 -15.32
N GLY A 221 15.37 -7.92 -14.50
CA GLY A 221 14.40 -6.90 -14.86
C GLY A 221 14.58 -5.58 -14.11
N ALA A 222 15.75 -5.32 -13.48
CA ALA A 222 16.20 -3.95 -13.21
C ALA A 222 16.28 -3.10 -14.50
N LEU A 223 16.17 -3.77 -15.64
CA LEU A 223 15.69 -3.21 -16.88
C LEU A 223 14.49 -4.06 -17.28
N PRO A 224 13.23 -3.61 -17.11
CA PRO A 224 12.23 -4.02 -18.09
C PRO A 224 12.86 -3.83 -19.48
N PRO A 225 12.72 -4.76 -20.44
CA PRO A 225 13.22 -4.54 -21.80
C PRO A 225 12.63 -3.27 -22.46
N THR A 226 11.65 -2.63 -21.83
CA THR A 226 11.07 -1.34 -22.21
C THR A 226 11.57 -0.12 -21.41
N HIS A 227 12.32 -0.30 -20.31
CA HIS A 227 12.75 0.76 -19.40
C HIS A 227 14.29 0.88 -19.28
N SER A 228 15.03 0.28 -20.21
CA SER A 228 16.52 0.36 -20.26
C SER A 228 17.09 1.66 -20.84
N LEU A 229 16.25 2.53 -21.43
CA LEU A 229 16.77 3.63 -22.26
C LEU A 229 16.24 5.02 -21.89
N CYS A 230 15.41 5.17 -20.87
CA CYS A 230 14.94 6.49 -20.43
C CYS A 230 15.02 6.59 -18.91
N ASP A 231 15.95 7.41 -18.45
CA ASP A 231 15.96 8.11 -17.17
C ASP A 231 16.17 7.27 -15.89
N VAL A 232 17.41 6.80 -15.74
CA VAL A 232 18.01 6.37 -14.47
C VAL A 232 17.93 7.46 -13.36
N GLN A 233 17.58 8.70 -13.70
CA GLN A 233 17.40 9.81 -12.74
C GLN A 233 15.97 9.97 -12.21
N ALA A 234 14.95 9.35 -12.81
CA ALA A 234 13.53 9.54 -12.45
C ALA A 234 12.87 8.32 -11.80
N SER A 235 13.61 7.21 -11.65
CA SER A 235 13.07 5.99 -11.06
C SER A 235 13.11 6.04 -9.52
N PRO A 236 12.02 5.67 -8.83
CA PRO A 236 12.04 5.50 -7.39
C PRO A 236 13.04 4.41 -6.98
N LEU A 237 13.59 4.54 -5.78
CA LEU A 237 14.42 3.51 -5.15
C LEU A 237 13.62 2.20 -5.04
N PRO A 238 14.24 1.05 -5.36
CA PRO A 238 13.53 -0.22 -5.40
C PRO A 238 13.20 -0.74 -3.99
N ASP A 239 11.92 -0.96 -3.70
CA ASP A 239 11.45 -1.71 -2.54
C ASP A 239 11.25 -3.18 -2.93
N CYS A 240 12.14 -4.05 -2.45
CA CYS A 240 12.12 -5.48 -2.76
C CYS A 240 11.14 -6.27 -1.87
N GLY A 241 10.33 -5.63 -1.02
CA GLY A 241 9.38 -6.28 -0.11
C GLY A 241 10.00 -6.81 1.19
N HIS A 242 9.25 -7.62 1.95
CA HIS A 242 9.71 -8.12 3.26
C HIS A 242 10.71 -9.28 3.15
N VAL A 243 11.57 -9.41 4.17
CA VAL A 243 12.41 -10.58 4.40
C VAL A 243 11.65 -11.54 5.33
N PRO A 244 11.34 -12.77 4.89
CA PRO A 244 10.64 -13.74 5.71
C PRO A 244 11.56 -14.34 6.80
N SER A 245 10.96 -14.83 7.88
CA SER A 245 11.56 -15.75 8.85
C SER A 245 10.65 -16.96 9.00
N PRO A 246 11.14 -18.22 8.99
CA PRO A 246 12.54 -18.66 8.97
C PRO A 246 13.23 -18.51 7.59
N PRO A 247 14.58 -18.59 7.54
CA PRO A 247 15.35 -18.44 6.31
C PRO A 247 15.01 -19.50 5.26
N HIS A 248 15.01 -19.09 3.99
CA HIS A 248 14.71 -19.92 2.83
C HIS A 248 15.98 -20.34 2.07
N PRO A 249 15.93 -21.34 1.18
CA PRO A 249 17.11 -21.85 0.46
C PRO A 249 17.92 -20.80 -0.31
N CYS A 250 17.28 -19.72 -0.75
CA CYS A 250 17.91 -18.63 -1.52
C CYS A 250 18.17 -17.37 -0.67
N ALA A 251 18.13 -17.45 0.67
CA ALA A 251 18.18 -16.28 1.55
C ALA A 251 19.44 -15.41 1.35
N HIS A 252 20.61 -16.03 1.15
CA HIS A 252 21.85 -15.30 0.90
C HIS A 252 21.86 -14.57 -0.46
N PHE A 253 21.35 -15.23 -1.51
CA PHE A 253 21.22 -14.60 -2.82
C PHE A 253 20.25 -13.41 -2.77
N HIS A 254 19.14 -13.57 -2.06
CA HIS A 254 18.14 -12.53 -1.92
C HIS A 254 18.65 -11.35 -1.08
N ALA A 255 19.40 -11.61 0.00
CA ALA A 255 20.06 -10.58 0.80
C ALA A 255 21.13 -9.82 -0.02
N ALA A 256 21.98 -10.54 -0.77
CA ALA A 256 22.97 -9.93 -1.66
C ALA A 256 22.32 -9.08 -2.76
N SER A 257 21.22 -9.56 -3.33
CA SER A 257 20.47 -8.86 -4.37
C SER A 257 19.93 -7.51 -3.88
N ARG A 258 19.38 -7.48 -2.66
CA ARG A 258 18.87 -6.26 -2.03
C ARG A 258 19.98 -5.28 -1.69
N ALA A 259 21.09 -5.79 -1.16
CA ALA A 259 22.27 -4.99 -0.86
C ALA A 259 22.84 -4.32 -2.13
N TYR A 260 22.85 -5.04 -3.26
CA TYR A 260 23.27 -4.48 -4.55
C TYR A 260 22.31 -3.40 -5.08
N LEU A 261 21.00 -3.61 -4.96
CA LEU A 261 19.97 -2.66 -5.43
C LEU A 261 19.82 -1.42 -4.54
N GLY A 262 20.33 -1.46 -3.30
CA GLY A 262 20.29 -0.32 -2.38
C GLY A 262 18.91 -0.02 -1.78
N GLY A 263 17.97 -0.96 -1.89
CA GLY A 263 16.61 -0.84 -1.37
C GLY A 263 16.50 -1.03 0.15
N PRO A 264 15.40 -0.59 0.78
CA PRO A 264 15.15 -0.81 2.21
C PRO A 264 14.99 -2.30 2.55
N VAL A 265 15.29 -2.64 3.81
CA VAL A 265 15.15 -3.99 4.36
C VAL A 265 14.07 -3.99 5.44
N TYR A 266 12.99 -4.72 5.20
CA TYR A 266 11.90 -4.90 6.18
C TYR A 266 11.92 -6.33 6.73
N GLY A 267 11.94 -6.48 8.06
CA GLY A 267 11.76 -7.78 8.71
C GLY A 267 10.29 -8.04 9.05
N PHE A 268 9.85 -9.29 8.94
CA PHE A 268 8.54 -9.73 9.44
C PHE A 268 8.70 -10.98 10.32
N SER A 269 8.00 -11.04 11.45
CA SER A 269 7.82 -12.24 12.27
C SER A 269 6.33 -12.50 12.47
N ASP A 270 5.92 -13.78 12.47
CA ASP A 270 4.53 -14.27 12.41
C ASP A 270 3.57 -13.78 13.53
N SER A 271 4.02 -12.93 14.45
CA SER A 271 3.16 -12.35 15.48
C SER A 271 2.32 -11.19 14.92
N SER A 272 1.22 -11.56 14.25
CA SER A 272 0.02 -10.76 13.97
C SER A 272 0.19 -9.48 13.14
N ALA A 273 -0.36 -9.48 11.91
CA ALA A 273 -0.64 -8.26 11.16
C ALA A 273 -1.53 -7.32 11.99
N ILE A 274 -1.00 -6.15 12.36
CA ILE A 274 -1.74 -5.15 13.13
C ILE A 274 -2.37 -4.17 12.14
N THR A 275 -3.60 -4.47 11.72
CA THR A 275 -4.42 -3.49 10.98
C THR A 275 -4.79 -2.35 11.92
N THR A 276 -4.58 -1.11 11.48
CA THR A 276 -5.01 0.10 12.19
C THR A 276 -6.40 0.54 11.75
N SER A 277 -6.86 0.17 10.55
CA SER A 277 -8.09 0.72 9.97
C SER A 277 -9.35 0.16 10.61
N SER A 278 -10.38 1.01 10.69
CA SER A 278 -11.75 0.62 11.07
C SER A 278 -12.60 0.33 9.84
N CYS A 279 -13.03 -0.92 9.72
CA CYS A 279 -13.55 -1.51 8.50
C CYS A 279 -14.83 -2.32 8.77
#